data_AF-A0A920F6V4-F1
#
_entry.id   AF-A0A920F6V4-F1
#
_cell.length_a   1.000
_cell.length_b   1.000
_cell.length_c   1.000
_cell.angle_alpha   90.00
_cell.angle_beta   90.00
_cell.angle_gamma   90.00
#
_symmetry.space_group_name_H-M   'P 1'
#
loop_
_entity.id
_entity.type
_entity.pdbx_description
1 polymer ?
#
loop_
_entity_poly.entity_id
_entity_poly.type
_entity_poly.pdbx_seq_one_letter_code
_entity_poly.pdbx_strand_id
1 'polypeptide(L)'
;MKQAGGYVGLLGTLGTKFMLHSETFLPVLRSIKQRGLIYVDSRSTSRSLGPELASSIQLPKAFNNVFVDKEPSQEKIKNKLDELERIALERRFAVGIAQPLPITIEILSQWTKRLKTKQIALAPITAIVDKQSQR
;
A
#
# COMPACT_ATOMS: atom_id res chain seq x y z
N MET A 1 -0.28 25.85 -6.36
CA MET A 1 -0.47 24.42 -6.08
C MET A 1 -1.18 24.27 -4.74
N LYS A 2 -2.35 23.63 -4.68
CA LYS A 2 -3.00 23.32 -3.38
C LYS A 2 -2.28 22.14 -2.75
N GLN A 3 -1.62 22.35 -1.62
CA GLN A 3 -1.15 21.25 -0.78
C GLN A 3 -2.36 20.65 -0.06
N ALA A 4 -2.54 19.33 -0.15
CA ALA A 4 -3.54 18.65 0.65
C ALA A 4 -3.14 18.72 2.14
N GLY A 5 -4.08 19.06 3.02
CA GLY A 5 -3.91 18.92 4.48
C GLY A 5 -4.48 17.60 4.98
N GLY A 6 -4.12 17.18 6.20
CA GLY A 6 -4.72 16.02 6.87
C GLY A 6 -4.27 14.63 6.39
N TYR A 7 -3.17 14.54 5.62
CA TYR A 7 -2.58 13.26 5.25
C TYR A 7 -1.67 12.72 6.37
N VAL A 8 -1.56 11.40 6.45
CA VAL A 8 -0.77 10.69 7.47
C VAL A 8 0.56 10.15 6.94
N GLY A 9 0.74 10.17 5.62
CA GLY A 9 1.91 9.59 4.96
C GLY A 9 1.97 9.86 3.47
N LEU A 10 3.04 9.37 2.85
CA LEU A 10 3.23 9.41 1.40
C LEU A 10 3.23 8.00 0.81
N LEU A 11 2.61 7.87 -0.37
CA LEU A 11 2.63 6.67 -1.17
C LEU A 11 3.71 6.79 -2.26
N GLY A 12 4.66 5.87 -2.28
CA GLY A 12 5.66 5.76 -3.33
C GLY A 12 5.06 5.19 -4.62
N THR A 13 4.55 6.05 -5.52
CA THR A 13 3.92 5.64 -6.79
C THR A 13 4.84 5.66 -8.01
N LEU A 14 5.98 6.35 -7.94
CA LEU A 14 6.83 6.60 -9.10
C LEU A 14 7.93 5.54 -9.27
N GLY A 15 7.85 4.83 -10.40
CA GLY A 15 8.71 3.73 -10.79
C GLY A 15 10.21 4.10 -10.91
N THR A 16 10.99 3.21 -10.31
CA THR A 16 12.06 2.44 -10.98
C THR A 16 13.41 3.09 -11.31
N LYS A 17 13.61 4.41 -11.25
CA LYS A 17 15.01 4.93 -11.21
C LYS A 17 15.32 5.57 -9.87
N PHE A 18 14.47 6.49 -9.45
CA PHE A 18 14.66 7.23 -8.20
C PHE A 18 14.70 6.31 -6.97
N MET A 19 13.80 5.33 -6.90
CA MET A 19 13.70 4.40 -5.77
C MET A 19 14.73 3.26 -5.80
N LEU A 20 15.51 3.12 -6.88
CA LEU A 20 16.57 2.11 -7.00
C LEU A 20 17.93 2.65 -6.57
N HIS A 21 18.09 3.96 -6.42
CA HIS A 21 19.33 4.58 -5.96
C HIS A 21 19.18 5.04 -4.51
N SER A 22 19.77 4.27 -3.60
CA SER A 22 19.71 4.52 -2.15
C SER A 22 20.15 5.94 -1.77
N GLU A 23 21.22 6.44 -2.40
CA GLU A 23 21.76 7.78 -2.15
C GLU A 23 20.77 8.91 -2.44
N THR A 24 19.94 8.75 -3.48
CA THR A 24 18.97 9.77 -3.87
C THR A 24 17.64 9.61 -3.13
N PHE A 25 17.26 8.38 -2.79
CA PHE A 25 15.97 8.13 -2.15
C PHE A 25 15.99 8.33 -0.63
N LEU A 26 17.11 8.01 0.02
CA LEU A 26 17.24 8.10 1.48
C LEU A 26 16.97 9.51 2.04
N PRO A 27 17.44 10.62 1.43
CA PRO A 27 17.09 11.98 1.88
C PRO A 27 15.58 12.26 1.87
N VAL A 28 14.84 11.70 0.90
CA VAL A 28 13.37 11.83 0.85
C VAL A 28 12.74 11.06 2.00
N LEU A 29 13.14 9.82 2.23
CA LEU A 29 12.63 9.03 3.35
C LEU A 29 12.95 9.68 4.71
N ARG A 30 14.14 10.28 4.87
CA ARG A 30 14.48 11.08 6.07
C ARG A 30 13.58 12.29 6.23
N SER A 31 13.26 12.99 5.14
CA SER A 31 12.34 14.14 5.16
C SER A 31 10.91 13.73 5.55
N ILE A 32 10.44 12.57 5.09
CA ILE A 32 9.15 11.99 5.52
C ILE A 32 9.20 11.70 7.02
N LYS A 33 10.26 11.04 7.50
CA LYS A 33 10.43 10.71 8.91
C LYS A 33 10.46 11.96 9.80
N GLN A 34 11.20 12.99 9.42
CA GLN A 34 11.30 14.25 10.17
C GLN A 34 9.95 14.96 10.35
N ARG A 35 9.01 14.72 9.43
CA ARG A 35 7.65 15.27 9.48
C ARG A 35 6.68 14.40 10.30
N GLY A 36 7.14 13.29 10.88
CA GLY A 36 6.29 12.35 11.62
C GLY A 36 5.33 11.57 10.73
N LEU A 37 5.62 11.47 9.42
CA LEU A 37 4.76 10.82 8.44
C LEU A 37 5.15 9.36 8.21
N ILE A 38 4.21 8.55 7.71
CA ILE A 38 4.47 7.17 7.30
C ILE A 38 4.85 7.10 5.81
N TYR A 39 5.54 6.02 5.43
CA TYR A 39 5.81 5.70 4.02
C TYR A 39 5.09 4.43 3.59
N VAL A 40 4.34 4.50 2.50
CA VAL A 40 3.69 3.33 1.89
C VAL A 40 4.40 3.03 0.57
N ASP A 41 4.98 1.85 0.44
CA ASP A 41 5.60 1.42 -0.80
C ASP A 41 4.57 0.76 -1.72
N SER A 42 4.37 1.26 -2.94
CA SER A 42 3.42 0.65 -3.87
C SER A 42 3.88 -0.70 -4.44
N ARG A 43 5.16 -1.06 -4.27
CA ARG A 43 5.82 -2.20 -4.93
C ARG A 43 5.56 -2.26 -6.44
N SER A 44 5.54 -1.10 -7.08
CA SER A 44 5.42 -0.98 -8.55
C SER A 44 6.60 -1.64 -9.28
N THR A 45 7.74 -1.84 -8.60
CA THR A 45 8.87 -2.67 -9.03
C THR A 45 9.25 -3.67 -7.94
N SER A 46 9.59 -4.89 -8.35
CA SER A 46 10.09 -5.94 -7.45
C SER A 46 11.44 -5.61 -6.82
N ARG A 47 12.16 -4.60 -7.35
CA ARG A 47 13.47 -4.15 -6.87
C ARG A 47 13.41 -2.91 -5.98
N SER A 48 12.23 -2.50 -5.49
CA SER A 48 12.13 -1.30 -4.64
C SER A 48 12.98 -1.46 -3.39
N LEU A 49 13.94 -0.54 -3.17
CA LEU A 49 14.72 -0.45 -1.94
C LEU A 49 13.94 0.25 -0.82
N GLY A 50 12.73 0.76 -1.10
CA GLY A 50 11.95 1.57 -0.17
C GLY A 50 11.69 0.92 1.19
N PRO A 51 11.20 -0.33 1.25
CA PRO A 51 10.92 -0.98 2.54
C PRO A 51 12.20 -1.23 3.36
N GLU A 52 13.31 -1.56 2.70
CA GLU A 52 14.60 -1.81 3.35
C GLU A 52 15.21 -0.52 3.89
N LEU A 53 15.28 0.53 3.05
CA LEU A 53 15.78 1.85 3.46
C LEU A 53 14.92 2.49 4.55
N ALA A 54 13.60 2.35 4.46
CA ALA A 54 12.71 2.81 5.52
C ALA A 54 12.95 2.04 6.84
N SER A 55 13.23 0.74 6.77
CA SER A 55 13.62 -0.03 7.96
C SER A 55 14.93 0.44 8.57
N SER A 56 15.95 0.69 7.75
CA SER A 56 17.29 1.07 8.22
C SER A 56 17.31 2.41 8.98
N ILE A 57 16.39 3.31 8.66
CA ILE A 57 16.21 4.58 9.37
C ILE A 57 15.06 4.56 10.37
N GLN A 58 14.42 3.41 10.64
CA GLN A 58 13.23 3.29 11.50
C GLN A 58 12.14 4.30 11.11
N LEU A 59 11.83 4.37 9.81
CA LEU A 59 10.69 5.10 9.28
C LEU A 59 9.47 4.15 9.27
N PRO A 60 8.35 4.52 9.92
CA PRO A 60 7.16 3.69 9.92
C PRO A 60 6.64 3.47 8.51
N LYS A 61 6.40 2.21 8.14
CA LYS A 61 6.06 1.85 6.76
C LYS A 61 5.02 0.75 6.61
N ALA A 62 4.42 0.72 5.43
CA ALA A 62 3.64 -0.39 4.91
C ALA A 62 3.99 -0.60 3.43
N PHE A 63 3.58 -1.73 2.85
CA PHE A 63 3.81 -2.00 1.43
C PHE A 63 2.62 -2.72 0.80
N ASN A 64 2.42 -2.48 -0.48
CA ASN A 64 1.36 -3.11 -1.26
C ASN A 64 1.58 -4.62 -1.40
N ASN A 65 0.50 -5.39 -1.26
CA ASN A 65 0.46 -6.80 -1.59
C ASN A 65 -0.13 -7.03 -2.98
N VAL A 66 -1.20 -6.31 -3.33
CA VAL A 66 -1.97 -6.53 -4.56
C VAL A 66 -2.39 -5.20 -5.17
N PHE A 67 -2.08 -4.99 -6.45
CA PHE A 67 -2.78 -3.96 -7.22
C PHE A 67 -4.13 -4.52 -7.69
N VAL A 68 -5.21 -3.90 -7.24
CA VAL A 68 -6.58 -4.41 -7.39
C VAL A 68 -7.08 -4.30 -8.82
N ASP A 69 -6.71 -3.24 -9.54
CA ASP A 69 -7.34 -2.86 -10.81
C ASP A 69 -6.34 -2.54 -11.93
N LYS A 70 -5.19 -3.24 -11.96
CA LYS A 70 -4.26 -3.17 -13.10
C LYS A 70 -4.96 -3.44 -14.44
N GLU A 71 -5.90 -4.38 -14.43
CA GLU A 71 -6.81 -4.65 -15.54
C GLU A 71 -8.23 -4.28 -15.07
N PRO A 72 -8.82 -3.20 -15.59
CA PRO A 72 -10.08 -2.65 -15.07
C PRO A 72 -11.30 -3.40 -15.61
N SER A 73 -11.37 -4.71 -15.31
CA SER A 73 -12.55 -5.54 -15.60
C SER A 73 -13.12 -6.14 -14.32
N GLN A 74 -14.42 -6.37 -14.30
CA GLN A 74 -15.11 -6.87 -13.11
C GLN A 74 -14.51 -8.19 -12.61
N GLU A 75 -14.22 -9.12 -13.52
CA GLU A 75 -13.66 -10.43 -13.17
C GLU A 75 -12.25 -10.29 -12.60
N LYS A 76 -11.36 -9.52 -13.26
CA LYS A 76 -9.98 -9.35 -12.82
C LYS A 76 -9.89 -8.66 -11.46
N ILE A 77 -10.72 -7.63 -11.24
CA ILE A 77 -10.80 -6.93 -9.95
C ILE A 77 -11.25 -7.89 -8.85
N LYS A 78 -12.30 -8.69 -9.08
CA LYS A 78 -12.79 -9.67 -8.09
C LYS A 78 -11.71 -10.71 -7.76
N ASN A 79 -11.04 -11.26 -8.77
CA ASN A 79 -9.95 -12.22 -8.58
C ASN A 79 -8.80 -11.62 -7.75
N LYS A 80 -8.46 -10.34 -7.96
CA LYS A 80 -7.43 -9.64 -7.18
C LYS A 80 -7.86 -9.36 -5.73
N LEU A 81 -9.16 -9.11 -5.51
CA LEU A 81 -9.71 -8.98 -4.16
C LEU A 81 -9.72 -10.31 -3.40
N ASP A 82 -10.07 -11.41 -4.07
CA ASP A 82 -9.98 -12.75 -3.48
C ASP A 82 -8.52 -13.12 -3.14
N GLU A 83 -7.56 -12.75 -4.00
CA GLU A 83 -6.13 -12.87 -3.69
C GLU A 83 -5.72 -12.06 -2.45
N LEU A 84 -6.20 -10.81 -2.34
CA LEU A 84 -5.91 -9.94 -1.21
C LEU A 84 -6.47 -10.50 0.11
N GLU A 85 -7.70 -11.03 0.08
CA GLU A 85 -8.31 -11.71 1.21
C GLU A 85 -7.50 -12.92 1.67
N ARG A 86 -7.08 -13.78 0.71
CA ARG A 86 -6.26 -14.95 1.02
C ARG A 86 -4.96 -14.54 1.71
N ILE A 87 -4.28 -13.49 1.22
CA ILE A 87 -3.07 -12.96 1.85
C ILE A 87 -3.38 -12.45 3.26
N ALA A 88 -4.50 -11.75 3.47
CA ALA A 88 -4.88 -11.25 4.78
C ALA A 88 -5.13 -12.40 5.79
N LEU A 89 -5.77 -13.49 5.34
CA LEU A 89 -6.03 -14.66 6.19
C LEU A 89 -4.74 -15.43 6.52
N GLU A 90 -3.84 -15.60 5.56
CA GLU A 90 -2.57 -16.31 5.75
C GLU A 90 -1.56 -15.52 6.58
N ARG A 91 -1.44 -14.20 6.32
CA ARG A 91 -0.39 -13.34 6.87
C ARG A 91 -0.89 -12.36 7.92
N ARG A 92 -2.16 -12.46 8.32
CA ARG A 92 -2.91 -11.56 9.22
C ARG A 92 -3.13 -10.13 8.72
N PHE A 93 -2.30 -9.64 7.81
CA PHE A 93 -2.37 -8.28 7.27
C PHE A 93 -2.12 -8.29 5.77
N ALA A 94 -2.92 -7.51 5.03
CA ALA A 94 -2.70 -7.25 3.62
C ALA A 94 -3.09 -5.82 3.26
N VAL A 95 -2.37 -5.23 2.31
CA VAL A 95 -2.64 -3.91 1.74
C VAL A 95 -2.90 -4.07 0.24
N GLY A 96 -4.04 -3.59 -0.22
CA GLY A 96 -4.36 -3.47 -1.64
C GLY A 96 -4.33 -2.01 -2.08
N ILE A 97 -3.82 -1.75 -3.28
CA ILE A 97 -3.87 -0.43 -3.93
C ILE A 97 -4.76 -0.51 -5.15
N ALA A 98 -5.65 0.47 -5.30
CA ALA A 98 -6.54 0.60 -6.44
C ALA A 98 -6.56 2.05 -6.94
N GLN A 99 -6.90 2.24 -8.21
CA GLN A 99 -7.15 3.55 -8.79
C GLN A 99 -8.62 3.95 -8.59
N PRO A 100 -8.94 5.27 -8.59
CA PRO A 100 -10.31 5.75 -8.39
C PRO A 100 -11.16 5.61 -9.68
N LEU A 101 -11.24 4.41 -10.24
CA LEU A 101 -12.07 4.11 -11.40
C LEU A 101 -13.51 3.81 -10.95
N PRO A 102 -14.56 4.23 -11.70
CA PRO A 102 -15.95 3.98 -11.32
C PRO A 102 -16.25 2.50 -11.05
N ILE A 103 -15.81 1.61 -11.95
CA ILE A 103 -15.98 0.15 -11.79
C ILE A 103 -15.26 -0.40 -10.55
N THR A 104 -14.05 0.09 -10.25
CA THR A 104 -13.28 -0.30 -9.07
C THR A 104 -14.00 0.11 -7.79
N ILE A 105 -14.49 1.36 -7.73
CA ILE A 105 -15.22 1.89 -6.56
C ILE A 105 -16.50 1.09 -6.31
N GLU A 106 -17.26 0.78 -7.36
CA GLU A 106 -18.48 -0.02 -7.25
C GLU A 106 -18.20 -1.40 -6.66
N ILE A 107 -17.21 -2.11 -7.20
CA ILE A 107 -16.85 -3.45 -6.75
C ILE A 107 -16.30 -3.43 -5.32
N LEU A 108 -15.44 -2.46 -4.97
CA LEU A 108 -14.93 -2.29 -3.61
C LEU A 108 -16.05 -2.02 -2.60
N SER A 109 -17.05 -1.22 -2.95
CA SER A 109 -18.22 -0.94 -2.11
C SER A 109 -19.03 -2.21 -1.81
N GLN A 110 -19.20 -3.08 -2.80
CA GLN A 110 -19.87 -4.38 -2.61
C GLN A 110 -19.01 -5.36 -1.83
N TRP A 111 -17.71 -5.41 -2.13
CA TRP A 111 -16.75 -6.31 -1.52
C TRP A 111 -16.58 -6.04 -0.02
N THR A 112 -16.42 -4.76 0.38
CA THR A 112 -16.22 -4.36 1.78
C THR A 112 -17.37 -4.77 2.69
N LYS A 113 -18.62 -4.79 2.20
CA LYS A 113 -19.80 -5.26 2.96
C LYS A 113 -19.71 -6.73 3.37
N ARG A 114 -18.95 -7.54 2.64
CA ARG A 114 -18.81 -8.99 2.88
C ARG A 114 -17.60 -9.32 3.76
N LEU A 115 -16.73 -8.36 4.09
CA LEU A 115 -15.52 -8.64 4.86
C LEU A 115 -15.81 -9.18 6.26
N LYS A 116 -16.86 -8.66 6.90
CA LYS A 116 -17.25 -9.10 8.25
C LYS A 116 -17.62 -10.58 8.29
N THR A 117 -18.31 -11.10 7.27
CA THR A 117 -18.67 -12.53 7.21
C THR A 117 -17.45 -13.42 6.97
N LYS A 118 -16.37 -12.85 6.42
CA LYS A 118 -15.07 -13.50 6.22
C LYS A 118 -14.09 -13.29 7.38
N GLN A 119 -14.53 -12.69 8.48
CA GLN A 119 -13.69 -12.33 9.65
C GLN A 119 -12.50 -11.41 9.30
N ILE A 120 -12.65 -10.60 8.25
CA ILE A 120 -11.65 -9.60 7.84
C ILE A 120 -12.14 -8.22 8.27
N ALA A 121 -11.28 -7.47 8.94
CA ALA A 121 -11.55 -6.08 9.31
C ALA A 121 -10.88 -5.14 8.30
N LEU A 122 -11.66 -4.20 7.75
CA LEU A 122 -11.10 -3.08 6.99
C LEU A 122 -10.50 -2.08 7.99
N ALA A 123 -9.26 -1.66 7.77
CA ALA A 123 -8.53 -0.79 8.68
C ALA A 123 -7.88 0.38 7.92
N PRO A 124 -7.67 1.54 8.58
CA PRO A 124 -6.85 2.59 8.02
C PRO A 124 -5.40 2.10 7.88
N ILE A 125 -4.69 2.64 6.88
CA ILE A 125 -3.30 2.22 6.60
C ILE A 125 -2.37 2.39 7.81
N THR A 126 -2.63 3.37 8.67
CA THR A 126 -1.87 3.63 9.91
C THR A 126 -1.93 2.47 10.91
N ALA A 127 -2.98 1.64 10.89
CA ALA A 127 -3.10 0.46 11.75
C ALA A 127 -2.24 -0.72 11.27
N ILE A 128 -1.79 -0.69 10.00
CA ILE A 128 -1.04 -1.77 9.35
C ILE A 128 0.47 -1.52 9.36
N VAL A 129 0.88 -0.29 9.66
CA VAL A 129 2.27 0.15 9.71
C VAL A 129 3.12 -0.77 10.59
N ASP A 130 4.24 -1.25 10.03
CA ASP A 130 5.18 -2.20 10.64
C ASP A 130 4.56 -3.52 11.14
N LYS A 131 3.34 -3.87 10.70
CA LYS A 131 2.70 -5.17 10.98
C LYS A 131 3.01 -6.24 9.95
N GLN A 132 3.36 -5.84 8.73
CA GLN A 132 3.66 -6.76 7.63
C GLN A 132 5.06 -7.37 7.80
N SER A 133 5.17 -8.70 7.70
CA SER A 133 6.46 -9.39 7.68
C SER A 133 7.23 -9.06 6.39
N GLN A 134 8.53 -8.81 6.52
CA GLN A 134 9.45 -8.58 5.39
C GLN A 134 9.85 -9.89 4.66
N ARG A 135 9.46 -11.06 5.17
CA ARG A 135 9.82 -12.39 4.64
C ARG A 135 8.97 -12.81 3.44
#